data_AF-A0A6N4XPS5-F1
#
_entry.id   AF-A0A6N4XPS5-F1
#
_cell.length_a   1.000
_cell.length_b   1.000
_cell.length_c   1.000
_cell.angle_alpha   90.00
_cell.angle_beta   90.00
_cell.angle_gamma   90.00
#
_symmetry.space_group_name_H-M   'P 1'
#
loop_
_entity.id
_entity.type
_entity.pdbx_description
1 polymer ?
#
loop_
_entity_poly.entity_id
_entity_poly.type
_entity_poly.pdbx_seq_one_letter_code
_entity_poly.pdbx_strand_id
1 'polypeptide(L)'
;MQRFKIINIKKKTISNNKKQMKQKLLFNFFIIFSLYSNFLNGASKNNPLSEFKKVPLAGNAFITKASDKRTEKITYLGLEDWTSSEAIISTYFKVEKTGNLSIGLKGRFTSPDTVIKVTVNGISQEVSVPQTSYFMQSIVVGDFNVSAGYVKVDLQGIAKTEDSFPDVTHILISGEAASGFTIFCDDQDQYLWARRGPSAQLHYEIPTDNGVSYYYNEVTVPVGEDSVGSFFMVNGFQEGYLGFQVNSDTERKILFSVWSSDLDSPERIQEKDQLTLNCKGENTKIENFGDEGSGKQSYINYNWQAGTTYKFLLKGEPDGMGNTDYTAWFFAPETNQWTLISSWKKPYIETHLNSFYSFVENFLPENGHLGRKAEFSNQWIRTNQGIWLPITFAKFTVDETFTNNERVDAIGGVSPNNAFYLRNGGFFNESENPETLFSVTTPTESPDINLDDLPICNTVVARSPIQEIKLYPNPSDHFIKIQGLGNEIHQYKILSMNQTKVVLSGATDGNNEINISELTKGIYTIVLYDQNNTNIQALKFIKN
;
A
#
# COMPACT_ATOMS: atom_id res chain seq x y z
N MET A 1 -3.20 -4.98 2.76
CA MET A 1 -2.63 -6.33 2.57
C MET A 1 -2.62 -6.59 1.08
N GLN A 2 -1.55 -6.23 0.37
CA GLN A 2 -1.30 -6.79 -0.95
C GLN A 2 -1.21 -8.31 -0.75
N ARG A 3 -2.19 -9.05 -1.27
CA ARG A 3 -2.19 -10.51 -1.19
C ARG A 3 -1.16 -11.03 -2.18
N PHE A 4 0.09 -11.16 -1.73
CA PHE A 4 1.16 -11.73 -2.53
C PHE A 4 0.94 -13.24 -2.74
N LYS A 5 0.94 -13.66 -4.01
CA LYS A 5 0.78 -15.05 -4.43
C LYS A 5 2.10 -15.81 -4.25
N ILE A 6 2.03 -16.93 -3.52
CA ILE A 6 3.06 -17.98 -3.53
C ILE A 6 3.15 -18.55 -4.96
N ILE A 7 4.24 -18.27 -5.67
CA ILE A 7 4.53 -18.90 -6.98
C ILE A 7 5.18 -20.27 -6.73
N ASN A 8 4.42 -21.33 -7.02
CA ASN A 8 4.91 -22.71 -7.03
C ASN A 8 5.71 -22.97 -8.32
N ILE A 9 7.03 -23.04 -8.22
CA ILE A 9 7.92 -23.42 -9.33
C ILE A 9 7.89 -24.94 -9.52
N LYS A 10 7.19 -25.41 -10.55
CA LYS A 10 7.29 -26.80 -11.04
C LYS A 10 8.65 -27.00 -11.74
N LYS A 11 9.54 -27.78 -11.13
CA LYS A 11 10.74 -28.34 -11.77
C LYS A 11 10.34 -29.18 -13.00
N LYS A 12 10.83 -28.79 -14.18
CA LYS A 12 10.69 -29.55 -15.42
C LYS A 12 11.97 -30.37 -15.63
N THR A 13 11.87 -31.68 -15.45
CA THR A 13 12.95 -32.65 -15.72
C THR A 13 13.12 -32.80 -17.24
N ILE A 14 14.34 -32.57 -17.75
CA ILE A 14 14.69 -32.83 -19.15
C ILE A 14 15.34 -34.20 -19.25
N SER A 15 14.76 -35.09 -20.06
CA SER A 15 15.28 -36.42 -20.34
C SER A 15 16.38 -36.38 -21.40
N ASN A 16 17.47 -37.10 -21.13
CA ASN A 16 18.49 -37.48 -22.10
C ASN A 16 17.93 -38.36 -23.22
N ASN A 17 18.39 -38.15 -24.45
CA ASN A 17 18.52 -39.24 -25.41
C ASN A 17 19.69 -39.02 -26.39
N LYS A 18 20.51 -40.07 -26.51
CA LYS A 18 21.70 -40.22 -27.36
C LYS A 18 21.33 -40.34 -28.84
N LYS A 19 22.22 -39.90 -29.73
CA LYS A 19 22.65 -40.69 -30.91
C LYS A 19 24.01 -40.23 -31.47
N GLN A 20 24.84 -41.24 -31.76
CA GLN A 20 26.12 -41.24 -32.51
C GLN A 20 25.91 -40.71 -33.96
N MET A 21 26.87 -40.37 -34.82
CA MET A 21 28.26 -40.79 -35.06
C MET A 21 28.82 -39.92 -36.21
N LYS A 22 30.11 -39.55 -36.20
CA LYS A 22 31.08 -39.75 -37.31
C LYS A 22 32.39 -38.99 -37.06
N GLN A 23 33.42 -39.77 -36.70
CA GLN A 23 34.82 -39.40 -36.72
C GLN A 23 35.36 -39.35 -38.16
N LYS A 24 36.46 -38.60 -38.29
CA LYS A 24 37.54 -38.64 -39.30
C LYS A 24 37.60 -37.38 -40.18
N LEU A 25 38.25 -36.33 -39.66
CA LEU A 25 39.22 -35.51 -40.39
C LEU A 25 39.95 -34.56 -39.40
N LEU A 26 40.74 -35.13 -38.49
CA LEU A 26 41.59 -34.38 -37.57
C LEU A 26 42.86 -35.21 -37.34
N PHE A 27 43.82 -35.11 -38.24
CA PHE A 27 45.21 -35.48 -37.98
C PHE A 27 46.05 -34.86 -39.09
N ASN A 28 46.54 -33.64 -38.85
CA ASN A 28 47.75 -33.02 -39.46
C ASN A 28 47.80 -31.49 -39.40
N PHE A 29 46.92 -30.81 -38.65
CA PHE A 29 47.05 -29.35 -38.40
C PHE A 29 47.39 -28.97 -36.95
N PHE A 30 47.78 -29.94 -36.11
CA PHE A 30 47.94 -29.75 -34.66
C PHE A 30 49.40 -29.62 -34.16
N ILE A 31 50.40 -29.63 -35.04
CA ILE A 31 51.82 -29.64 -34.61
C ILE A 31 52.56 -28.32 -34.89
N ILE A 32 51.98 -27.38 -35.64
CA ILE A 32 52.64 -26.08 -35.93
C ILE A 32 52.09 -24.93 -35.07
N PHE A 33 50.95 -25.10 -34.39
CA PHE A 33 50.39 -24.07 -33.49
C PHE A 33 50.82 -24.20 -32.01
N SER A 34 51.49 -25.29 -31.63
CA SER A 34 51.91 -25.54 -30.23
C SER A 34 53.27 -24.93 -29.86
N LEU A 35 53.97 -24.29 -30.80
CA LEU A 35 55.29 -23.68 -30.56
C LEU A 35 55.31 -22.15 -30.65
N TYR A 36 54.16 -21.50 -30.91
CA TYR A 36 54.02 -20.03 -30.86
C TYR A 36 53.13 -19.51 -29.72
N SER A 37 52.42 -20.38 -28.99
CA SER A 37 51.56 -19.97 -27.87
C SER A 37 52.29 -19.83 -26.52
N ASN A 38 53.56 -20.22 -26.42
CA ASN A 38 54.33 -20.16 -25.16
C ASN A 38 55.15 -18.88 -24.96
N PHE A 39 54.99 -17.85 -25.79
CA PHE A 39 55.65 -16.54 -25.61
C PHE A 39 54.69 -15.36 -25.41
N LEU A 40 53.41 -15.64 -25.12
CA LEU A 40 52.40 -14.64 -24.72
C LEU A 40 51.72 -15.02 -23.40
N ASN A 41 52.46 -15.57 -22.43
CA ASN A 41 52.09 -15.43 -21.02
C ASN A 41 52.70 -14.13 -20.47
N GLY A 42 52.33 -13.02 -21.12
CA GLY A 42 52.39 -11.71 -20.47
C GLY A 42 51.28 -11.67 -19.44
N ALA A 43 51.63 -11.32 -18.20
CA ALA A 43 50.74 -11.23 -17.05
C ALA A 43 49.30 -10.83 -17.43
N SER A 44 48.34 -11.74 -17.19
CA SER A 44 46.98 -11.32 -16.91
C SER A 44 47.07 -10.35 -15.76
N LYS A 45 46.97 -9.04 -16.04
CA LYS A 45 46.65 -8.06 -15.02
C LYS A 45 45.29 -8.45 -14.50
N ASN A 46 45.24 -9.28 -13.45
CA ASN A 46 44.03 -9.43 -12.65
C ASN A 46 43.66 -8.01 -12.25
N ASN A 47 42.56 -7.49 -12.80
CA ASN A 47 42.07 -6.18 -12.42
C ASN A 47 41.71 -6.29 -10.94
N PRO A 48 42.41 -5.61 -10.00
CA PRO A 48 42.21 -5.82 -8.57
C PRO A 48 40.76 -5.55 -8.13
N LEU A 49 39.99 -4.83 -8.95
CA LEU A 49 38.56 -4.54 -8.74
C LEU A 49 37.62 -5.66 -9.21
N SER A 50 38.10 -6.74 -9.85
CA SER A 50 37.23 -7.83 -10.33
C SER A 50 36.59 -8.65 -9.20
N GLU A 51 37.22 -8.66 -8.03
CA GLU A 51 36.75 -9.40 -6.84
C GLU A 51 35.84 -8.55 -5.94
N PHE A 52 35.65 -7.27 -6.24
CA PHE A 52 34.78 -6.39 -5.45
C PHE A 52 33.32 -6.77 -5.70
N LYS A 53 32.53 -6.80 -4.61
CA LYS A 53 31.06 -6.85 -4.70
C LYS A 53 30.57 -5.56 -5.33
N LYS A 54 29.52 -5.65 -6.14
CA LYS A 54 29.01 -4.54 -6.96
C LYS A 54 27.65 -4.12 -6.43
N VAL A 55 27.57 -2.97 -5.77
CA VAL A 55 26.32 -2.40 -5.28
C VAL A 55 25.75 -1.51 -6.39
N PRO A 56 24.67 -1.90 -7.09
CA PRO A 56 24.14 -1.12 -8.21
C PRO A 56 23.45 0.15 -7.70
N LEU A 57 23.79 1.30 -8.28
CA LEU A 57 23.13 2.57 -7.92
C LEU A 57 21.64 2.55 -8.27
N ALA A 58 21.26 1.84 -9.34
CA ALA A 58 19.88 1.77 -9.82
C ALA A 58 18.86 1.31 -8.76
N GLY A 59 19.25 0.39 -7.87
CA GLY A 59 18.41 -0.11 -6.77
C GLY A 59 18.71 0.50 -5.39
N ASN A 60 19.84 1.18 -5.23
CA ASN A 60 20.37 1.51 -3.89
C ASN A 60 20.75 2.98 -3.72
N ALA A 61 20.62 3.81 -4.75
CA ALA A 61 21.01 5.23 -4.72
C ALA A 61 19.83 6.19 -4.79
N PHE A 62 20.04 7.36 -4.19
CA PHE A 62 19.05 8.43 -4.09
C PHE A 62 19.75 9.79 -4.29
N ILE A 63 19.06 10.73 -4.91
CA ILE A 63 19.50 12.13 -4.95
C ILE A 63 19.04 12.76 -3.64
N THR A 64 19.95 12.85 -2.67
CA THR A 64 19.65 13.32 -1.31
C THR A 64 19.87 14.82 -1.14
N LYS A 65 20.59 15.44 -2.08
CA LYS A 65 20.57 16.87 -2.32
C LYS A 65 20.48 17.08 -3.83
N ALA A 66 19.39 17.67 -4.29
CA ALA A 66 19.24 18.05 -5.69
C ALA A 66 19.87 19.42 -5.94
N SER A 67 20.33 19.64 -7.17
CA SER A 67 20.67 20.98 -7.66
C SER A 67 19.41 21.75 -8.04
N ASP A 68 19.49 23.09 -8.16
CA ASP A 68 18.36 23.91 -8.63
C ASP A 68 17.87 23.49 -10.03
N LYS A 69 18.80 23.01 -10.88
CA LYS A 69 18.50 22.56 -12.25
C LYS A 69 17.93 21.14 -12.34
N ARG A 70 18.15 20.30 -11.31
CA ARG A 70 17.65 18.92 -11.18
C ARG A 70 17.89 18.04 -12.42
N THR A 71 19.09 18.06 -12.98
CA THR A 71 19.39 17.24 -14.17
C THR A 71 19.72 15.80 -13.83
N GLU A 72 20.30 15.56 -12.65
CA GLU A 72 20.73 14.25 -12.16
C GLU A 72 19.57 13.27 -12.10
N LYS A 73 19.80 12.02 -12.51
CA LYS A 73 18.79 10.95 -12.43
C LYS A 73 19.40 9.65 -11.94
N ILE A 74 18.61 8.90 -11.17
CA ILE A 74 18.86 7.47 -10.91
C ILE A 74 17.91 6.68 -11.81
N THR A 75 18.47 6.09 -12.87
CA THR A 75 17.76 5.25 -13.85
C THR A 75 18.07 3.77 -13.60
N TYR A 76 17.52 2.88 -14.43
CA TYR A 76 17.87 1.45 -14.40
C TYR A 76 19.34 1.17 -14.73
N LEU A 77 20.08 2.16 -15.25
CA LEU A 77 21.53 2.09 -15.53
C LEU A 77 22.40 2.62 -14.38
N GLY A 78 21.81 3.33 -13.41
CA GLY A 78 22.52 3.99 -12.32
C GLY A 78 22.36 5.51 -12.36
N LEU A 79 23.40 6.23 -11.93
CA LEU A 79 23.45 7.70 -12.00
C LEU A 79 23.78 8.16 -13.42
N GLU A 80 22.91 8.98 -13.99
CA GLU A 80 23.05 9.60 -15.32
C GLU A 80 22.70 11.10 -15.24
N ASP A 81 23.00 11.84 -16.31
CA ASP A 81 22.71 13.28 -16.46
C ASP A 81 23.26 14.15 -15.29
N TRP A 82 24.36 13.71 -14.68
CA TRP A 82 24.95 14.40 -13.54
C TRP A 82 25.74 15.62 -13.98
N THR A 83 25.23 16.83 -13.72
CA THR A 83 25.88 18.07 -14.19
C THR A 83 26.23 19.01 -13.05
N SER A 84 25.57 18.96 -11.91
CA SER A 84 25.81 19.90 -10.82
C SER A 84 26.79 19.36 -9.77
N SER A 85 27.70 20.23 -9.34
CA SER A 85 28.58 20.01 -8.18
C SER A 85 27.85 20.18 -6.85
N GLU A 86 26.64 20.75 -6.87
CA GLU A 86 25.80 20.92 -5.67
C GLU A 86 25.01 19.66 -5.32
N ALA A 87 24.80 18.78 -6.30
CA ALA A 87 24.05 17.55 -6.11
C ALA A 87 24.84 16.54 -5.28
N ILE A 88 24.14 15.85 -4.38
CA ILE A 88 24.67 14.74 -3.59
C ILE A 88 23.84 13.49 -3.88
N ILE A 89 24.54 12.43 -4.29
CA ILE A 89 23.95 11.13 -4.58
C ILE A 89 24.41 10.17 -3.49
N SER A 90 23.48 9.64 -2.71
CA SER A 90 23.78 8.71 -1.62
C SER A 90 23.41 7.29 -2.01
N THR A 91 24.37 6.37 -1.98
CA THR A 91 24.16 4.93 -2.12
C THR A 91 24.23 4.26 -0.76
N TYR A 92 23.35 3.29 -0.50
CA TYR A 92 23.26 2.61 0.78
C TYR A 92 23.39 1.08 0.63
N PHE A 93 24.07 0.45 1.58
CA PHE A 93 24.14 -1.00 1.74
C PHE A 93 24.46 -1.34 3.19
N LYS A 94 24.08 -2.52 3.68
CA LYS A 94 24.41 -2.98 5.04
C LYS A 94 25.61 -3.92 5.00
N VAL A 95 26.51 -3.76 5.97
CA VAL A 95 27.62 -4.69 6.22
C VAL A 95 27.44 -5.34 7.60
N GLU A 96 27.72 -6.64 7.71
CA GLU A 96 27.62 -7.38 8.97
C GLU A 96 28.78 -7.07 9.94
N LYS A 97 29.95 -6.71 9.41
CA LYS A 97 31.19 -6.57 10.20
C LYS A 97 31.69 -5.14 10.24
N THR A 98 32.21 -4.77 11.40
CA THR A 98 33.06 -3.59 11.57
C THR A 98 34.44 -3.90 11.00
N GLY A 99 35.07 -2.94 10.32
CA GLY A 99 36.43 -3.09 9.83
C GLY A 99 36.73 -2.19 8.64
N ASN A 100 37.83 -2.51 7.97
CA ASN A 100 38.23 -1.84 6.75
C ASN A 100 37.27 -2.16 5.58
N LEU A 101 36.94 -1.14 4.79
CA LEU A 101 36.08 -1.19 3.61
C LEU A 101 36.78 -0.43 2.47
N SER A 102 37.25 -1.16 1.47
CA SER A 102 37.81 -0.58 0.25
C SER A 102 36.68 -0.21 -0.70
N ILE A 103 36.67 1.03 -1.18
CA ILE A 103 35.67 1.56 -2.11
C ILE A 103 36.28 1.80 -3.49
N GLY A 104 35.54 1.42 -4.52
CA GLY A 104 35.76 1.83 -5.91
C GLY A 104 34.47 2.31 -6.56
N LEU A 105 34.59 2.94 -7.73
CA LEU A 105 33.45 3.34 -8.56
C LEU A 105 33.52 2.63 -9.91
N LYS A 106 32.36 2.23 -10.44
CA LYS A 106 32.23 1.71 -11.80
C LYS A 106 31.30 2.59 -12.63
N GLY A 107 31.79 3.11 -13.75
CA GLY A 107 31.04 4.08 -14.55
C GLY A 107 31.67 4.42 -15.91
N ARG A 108 31.01 5.33 -16.64
CA ARG A 108 31.56 5.97 -17.85
C ARG A 108 32.08 7.35 -17.46
N PHE A 109 33.37 7.56 -17.60
CA PHE A 109 34.03 8.82 -17.22
C PHE A 109 34.19 9.68 -18.47
N THR A 110 33.14 10.40 -18.84
CA THR A 110 33.05 11.08 -20.14
C THR A 110 33.75 12.43 -20.19
N SER A 111 34.19 12.98 -19.05
CA SER A 111 34.97 14.23 -18.94
C SER A 111 36.37 13.96 -18.39
N PRO A 112 37.45 14.48 -19.03
CA PRO A 112 38.80 14.35 -18.51
C PRO A 112 39.00 15.25 -17.28
N ASP A 113 40.00 14.93 -16.48
CA ASP A 113 40.36 15.65 -15.25
C ASP A 113 39.16 15.89 -14.30
N THR A 114 38.20 14.97 -14.32
CA THR A 114 37.05 15.01 -13.41
C THR A 114 37.51 14.73 -11.98
N VAL A 115 37.04 15.51 -11.02
CA VAL A 115 37.22 15.26 -9.59
C VAL A 115 35.88 14.95 -8.95
N ILE A 116 35.79 13.78 -8.33
CA ILE A 116 34.63 13.35 -7.52
C ILE A 116 35.06 13.27 -6.07
N LYS A 117 34.26 13.87 -5.18
CA LYS A 117 34.35 13.66 -3.74
C LYS A 117 33.45 12.50 -3.34
N VAL A 118 34.04 11.49 -2.71
CA VAL A 118 33.35 10.34 -2.15
C VAL A 118 33.40 10.44 -0.64
N THR A 119 32.25 10.40 0.02
CA THR A 119 32.16 10.46 1.49
C THR A 119 31.52 9.19 2.03
N VAL A 120 32.22 8.49 2.92
CA VAL A 120 31.72 7.28 3.59
C VAL A 120 31.59 7.59 5.07
N ASN A 121 30.36 7.57 5.59
CA ASN A 121 30.04 7.87 7.00
C ASN A 121 30.72 9.15 7.54
N GLY A 122 30.78 10.21 6.72
CA GLY A 122 31.34 11.52 7.08
C GLY A 122 32.83 11.71 6.80
N ILE A 123 33.56 10.66 6.40
CA ILE A 123 34.96 10.75 5.99
C ILE A 123 35.02 10.87 4.47
N SER A 124 35.69 11.91 3.96
CA SER A 124 35.76 12.18 2.52
C SER A 124 37.13 11.86 1.93
N GLN A 125 37.12 11.38 0.69
CA GLN A 125 38.27 11.31 -0.21
C GLN A 125 37.89 11.87 -1.58
N GLU A 126 38.85 12.52 -2.25
CA GLU A 126 38.67 12.99 -3.62
C GLU A 126 39.42 12.04 -4.57
N VAL A 127 38.76 11.68 -5.67
CA VAL A 127 39.35 10.88 -6.74
C VAL A 127 39.36 11.68 -8.04
N SER A 128 40.55 11.81 -8.62
CA SER A 128 40.75 12.44 -9.93
C SER A 128 40.78 11.39 -11.02
N VAL A 129 40.00 11.61 -12.08
CA VAL A 129 39.94 10.74 -13.25
C VAL A 129 40.50 11.51 -14.45
N PRO A 130 41.79 11.31 -14.79
CA PRO A 130 42.48 12.17 -15.75
C PRO A 130 42.06 11.93 -17.21
N GLN A 131 41.60 10.72 -17.54
CA GLN A 131 41.28 10.34 -18.93
C GLN A 131 39.80 10.06 -19.11
N THR A 132 39.28 10.42 -20.28
CA THR A 132 37.94 10.02 -20.68
C THR A 132 37.87 8.55 -21.05
N SER A 133 36.73 7.94 -20.76
CA SER A 133 36.35 6.64 -21.31
C SER A 133 34.85 6.57 -21.52
N TYR A 134 34.45 6.38 -22.78
CA TYR A 134 33.07 6.08 -23.15
C TYR A 134 32.68 4.62 -22.86
N PHE A 135 33.67 3.78 -22.53
CA PHE A 135 33.45 2.41 -22.07
C PHE A 135 33.36 2.39 -20.54
N MET A 136 32.74 1.33 -20.03
CA MET A 136 32.64 1.10 -18.59
C MET A 136 34.02 0.87 -17.99
N GLN A 137 34.40 1.68 -17.02
CA GLN A 137 35.66 1.55 -16.29
C GLN A 137 35.43 1.44 -14.79
N SER A 138 36.45 0.97 -14.09
CA SER A 138 36.45 0.91 -12.63
C SER A 138 37.66 1.64 -12.09
N ILE A 139 37.45 2.49 -11.10
CA ILE A 139 38.49 3.26 -10.42
C ILE A 139 38.46 2.93 -8.93
N VAL A 140 39.63 2.93 -8.30
CA VAL A 140 39.77 2.84 -6.85
C VAL A 140 39.54 4.23 -6.27
N VAL A 141 38.76 4.33 -5.20
CA VAL A 141 38.63 5.55 -4.40
C VAL A 141 39.63 5.49 -3.25
N GLY A 142 39.55 4.44 -2.45
CA GLY A 142 40.43 4.22 -1.31
C GLY A 142 39.75 3.45 -0.19
N ASP A 143 40.38 3.46 0.97
CA ASP A 143 40.01 2.66 2.12
C ASP A 143 39.35 3.50 3.21
N PHE A 144 38.29 2.95 3.81
CA PHE A 144 37.52 3.56 4.88
C PHE A 144 37.33 2.56 6.03
N ASN A 145 37.23 3.04 7.26
CA ASN A 145 36.81 2.20 8.38
C ASN A 145 35.32 2.43 8.65
N VAL A 146 34.56 1.35 8.70
CA VAL A 146 33.11 1.40 8.95
C VAL A 146 32.72 0.50 10.12
N SER A 147 31.65 0.86 10.81
CA SER A 147 30.99 -0.03 11.77
C SER A 147 30.04 -0.98 11.05
N ALA A 148 29.71 -2.08 11.70
CA ALA A 148 28.60 -2.94 11.27
C ALA A 148 27.29 -2.14 11.18
N GLY A 149 26.47 -2.45 10.18
CA GLY A 149 25.22 -1.75 9.88
C GLY A 149 25.19 -1.13 8.48
N TYR A 150 24.23 -0.24 8.26
CA TYR A 150 24.12 0.50 7.02
C TYR A 150 25.29 1.47 6.85
N VAL A 151 25.89 1.41 5.68
CA VAL A 151 26.93 2.30 5.18
C VAL A 151 26.30 3.21 4.15
N LYS A 152 26.54 4.52 4.31
CA LYS A 152 26.14 5.55 3.35
C LYS A 152 27.38 6.02 2.59
N VAL A 153 27.32 5.95 1.25
CA VAL A 153 28.36 6.45 0.34
C VAL A 153 27.79 7.60 -0.48
N ASP A 154 28.27 8.81 -0.20
CA ASP A 154 27.90 10.03 -0.92
C ASP A 154 28.86 10.31 -2.07
N LEU A 155 28.33 10.60 -3.25
CA LEU A 155 29.04 11.13 -4.40
C LEU A 155 28.69 12.60 -4.59
N GLN A 156 29.72 13.45 -4.71
CA GLN A 156 29.59 14.86 -5.03
C GLN A 156 30.63 15.26 -6.09
N GLY A 157 30.21 16.00 -7.11
CA GLY A 157 31.10 16.50 -8.15
C GLY A 157 31.87 17.72 -7.66
N ILE A 158 33.18 17.78 -7.89
CA ILE A 158 34.02 18.90 -7.45
C ILE A 158 34.50 19.72 -8.65
N ALA A 159 35.10 19.05 -9.63
CA ALA A 159 35.60 19.69 -10.85
C ALA A 159 35.33 18.79 -12.05
N LYS A 160 35.08 19.43 -13.19
CA LYS A 160 34.92 18.80 -14.51
C LYS A 160 35.37 19.81 -15.56
N THR A 161 35.86 19.31 -16.69
CA THR A 161 36.29 20.15 -17.82
C THR A 161 35.22 20.27 -18.89
N GLU A 162 34.29 19.31 -18.92
CA GLU A 162 33.16 19.24 -19.86
C GLU A 162 31.82 19.47 -19.13
N ASP A 163 30.71 19.33 -19.85
CA ASP A 163 29.37 19.64 -19.36
C ASP A 163 28.82 18.69 -18.29
N SER A 164 29.37 17.48 -18.12
CA SER A 164 28.85 16.48 -17.17
C SER A 164 29.94 15.85 -16.31
N PHE A 165 29.55 15.45 -15.10
CA PHE A 165 30.26 14.46 -14.30
C PHE A 165 30.00 13.05 -14.90
N PRO A 166 30.70 12.01 -14.40
CA PRO A 166 30.59 10.64 -14.90
C PRO A 166 29.22 10.00 -14.66
N ASP A 167 28.82 9.11 -15.55
CA ASP A 167 27.71 8.19 -15.27
C ASP A 167 28.22 7.06 -14.38
N VAL A 168 27.59 6.84 -13.23
CA VAL A 168 28.05 5.85 -12.24
C VAL A 168 27.02 4.74 -12.12
N THR A 169 27.45 3.51 -12.38
CA THR A 169 26.57 2.33 -12.36
C THR A 169 26.62 1.59 -11.02
N HIS A 170 27.80 1.49 -10.40
CA HIS A 170 27.98 0.75 -9.15
C HIS A 170 28.97 1.44 -8.21
N ILE A 171 28.72 1.29 -6.91
CA ILE A 171 29.77 1.33 -5.89
C ILE A 171 30.38 -0.07 -5.81
N LEU A 172 31.71 -0.15 -5.85
CA LEU A 172 32.46 -1.39 -5.68
C LEU A 172 32.92 -1.46 -4.23
N ILE A 173 32.67 -2.59 -3.56
CA ILE A 173 33.05 -2.79 -2.15
C ILE A 173 33.88 -4.07 -1.96
N SER A 174 34.92 -4.00 -1.11
CA SER A 174 35.67 -5.15 -0.61
C SER A 174 36.29 -4.84 0.77
N GLY A 175 37.14 -5.72 1.28
CA GLY A 175 37.76 -5.58 2.60
C GLY A 175 37.03 -6.34 3.71
N GLU A 176 37.52 -6.18 4.94
CA GLU A 176 37.06 -6.91 6.12
C GLU A 176 35.56 -6.72 6.38
N ALA A 177 35.07 -5.48 6.29
CA ALA A 177 33.67 -5.14 6.52
C ALA A 177 32.73 -5.80 5.50
N ALA A 178 33.16 -5.89 4.23
CA ALA A 178 32.38 -6.50 3.15
C ALA A 178 32.58 -8.03 3.02
N SER A 179 33.47 -8.63 3.84
CA SER A 179 33.77 -10.08 3.80
C SER A 179 32.62 -10.96 4.32
N GLY A 180 31.73 -10.39 5.14
CA GLY A 180 30.56 -11.07 5.68
C GLY A 180 29.33 -10.99 4.77
N PHE A 181 28.16 -11.24 5.37
CA PHE A 181 26.89 -10.99 4.70
C PHE A 181 26.70 -9.49 4.46
N THR A 182 26.15 -9.15 3.30
CA THR A 182 25.90 -7.77 2.87
C THR A 182 24.49 -7.67 2.34
N ILE A 183 23.77 -6.61 2.69
CA ILE A 183 22.37 -6.39 2.30
C ILE A 183 22.33 -5.17 1.39
N PHE A 184 21.92 -5.39 0.14
CA PHE A 184 21.62 -4.38 -0.86
C PHE A 184 20.84 -5.07 -1.98
N CYS A 185 20.10 -4.30 -2.76
CA CYS A 185 19.33 -4.86 -3.86
C CYS A 185 20.19 -5.04 -5.11
N ASP A 186 20.37 -6.27 -5.56
CA ASP A 186 21.11 -6.61 -6.79
C ASP A 186 20.25 -7.25 -7.88
N ASP A 187 18.96 -7.45 -7.63
CA ASP A 187 17.96 -7.88 -8.61
C ASP A 187 17.27 -6.67 -9.26
N GLN A 188 17.42 -6.55 -10.57
CA GLN A 188 16.83 -5.47 -11.36
C GLN A 188 15.30 -5.44 -11.29
N ASP A 189 14.65 -6.60 -11.15
CA ASP A 189 13.20 -6.68 -11.05
C ASP A 189 12.69 -6.15 -9.69
N GLN A 190 13.59 -6.03 -8.70
CA GLN A 190 13.27 -5.55 -7.35
C GLN A 190 13.66 -4.09 -7.09
N TYR A 191 14.39 -3.42 -8.01
CA TYR A 191 14.89 -2.05 -7.77
C TYR A 191 13.80 -1.05 -7.38
N LEU A 192 12.62 -1.12 -7.99
CA LEU A 192 11.50 -0.24 -7.63
C LEU A 192 11.09 -0.45 -6.16
N TRP A 193 10.92 -1.71 -5.75
CA TRP A 193 10.47 -2.10 -4.41
C TRP A 193 11.55 -1.83 -3.36
N ALA A 194 12.82 -2.16 -3.64
CA ALA A 194 13.93 -1.85 -2.77
C ALA A 194 14.14 -0.34 -2.54
N ARG A 195 13.88 0.48 -3.57
CA ARG A 195 13.93 1.94 -3.45
C ARG A 195 12.72 2.51 -2.73
N ARG A 196 11.53 1.92 -2.84
CA ARG A 196 10.42 2.23 -1.93
C ARG A 196 10.80 1.87 -0.49
N GLY A 197 11.41 0.71 -0.30
CA GLY A 197 11.79 0.17 1.01
C GLY A 197 10.70 -0.70 1.62
N PRO A 198 11.03 -1.44 2.70
CA PRO A 198 10.13 -2.42 3.27
C PRO A 198 9.01 -1.74 4.03
N SER A 199 7.77 -2.12 3.74
CA SER A 199 6.61 -1.72 4.52
C SER A 199 6.56 -2.49 5.84
N ALA A 200 6.15 -1.81 6.90
CA ALA A 200 5.95 -2.38 8.23
C ALA A 200 4.46 -2.49 8.52
N GLN A 201 3.99 -3.57 9.16
CA GLN A 201 2.59 -3.74 9.53
C GLN A 201 2.41 -4.23 10.97
N LEU A 202 1.24 -3.94 11.53
CA LEU A 202 0.74 -4.46 12.80
C LEU A 202 -0.57 -5.18 12.53
N HIS A 203 -0.69 -6.43 12.96
CA HIS A 203 -1.92 -7.21 12.92
C HIS A 203 -2.50 -7.33 14.33
N TYR A 204 -3.71 -6.83 14.53
CA TYR A 204 -4.32 -6.73 15.85
C TYR A 204 -5.12 -7.97 16.22
N GLU A 205 -5.00 -8.41 17.47
CA GLU A 205 -5.82 -9.52 17.99
C GLU A 205 -7.23 -9.04 18.33
N ILE A 206 -8.23 -9.73 17.78
CA ILE A 206 -9.65 -9.45 18.06
C ILE A 206 -10.03 -10.14 19.37
N PRO A 207 -10.45 -9.42 20.42
CA PRO A 207 -10.66 -9.98 21.76
C PRO A 207 -12.02 -10.70 21.91
N THR A 208 -12.63 -11.15 20.82
CA THR A 208 -13.96 -11.77 20.81
C THR A 208 -14.22 -12.57 19.54
N ASP A 209 -15.07 -13.59 19.66
CA ASP A 209 -15.62 -14.34 18.51
C ASP A 209 -16.95 -13.75 17.99
N ASN A 210 -17.50 -12.73 18.67
CA ASN A 210 -18.72 -12.05 18.22
C ASN A 210 -18.46 -11.22 16.96
N GLY A 211 -19.50 -11.00 16.16
CA GLY A 211 -19.45 -10.08 15.03
C GLY A 211 -19.06 -8.67 15.48
N VAL A 212 -18.11 -8.04 14.78
CA VAL A 212 -17.64 -6.67 15.05
C VAL A 212 -18.29 -5.70 14.07
N SER A 213 -19.04 -4.72 14.58
CA SER A 213 -19.67 -3.68 13.77
C SER A 213 -18.77 -2.46 13.60
N TYR A 214 -18.00 -2.07 14.62
CA TYR A 214 -17.13 -0.90 14.57
C TYR A 214 -15.68 -1.22 14.95
N TYR A 215 -14.74 -0.56 14.28
CA TYR A 215 -13.32 -0.56 14.60
C TYR A 215 -12.81 0.87 14.69
N TYR A 216 -12.25 1.23 15.85
CA TYR A 216 -11.71 2.54 16.20
C TYR A 216 -10.20 2.47 16.43
N ASN A 217 -9.47 3.47 15.96
CA ASN A 217 -8.04 3.59 16.20
C ASN A 217 -7.61 5.08 16.15
N GLU A 218 -6.59 5.45 16.92
CA GLU A 218 -5.99 6.78 16.91
C GLU A 218 -4.57 6.70 16.36
N VAL A 219 -4.19 7.65 15.50
CA VAL A 219 -2.85 7.71 14.93
C VAL A 219 -2.21 9.07 15.17
N THR A 220 -0.93 9.06 15.54
CA THR A 220 -0.08 10.24 15.62
C THR A 220 1.16 10.01 14.79
N VAL A 221 1.42 10.89 13.81
CA VAL A 221 2.69 10.91 13.09
C VAL A 221 3.58 11.94 13.78
N PRO A 222 4.73 11.56 14.38
CA PRO A 222 5.61 12.51 15.03
C PRO A 222 6.12 13.60 14.06
N VAL A 223 6.42 14.79 14.59
CA VAL A 223 6.98 15.89 13.78
C VAL A 223 8.28 15.46 13.11
N GLY A 224 8.36 15.61 11.79
CA GLY A 224 9.53 15.24 10.98
C GLY A 224 9.53 13.80 10.49
N GLU A 225 8.52 13.00 10.84
CA GLU A 225 8.35 11.60 10.41
C GLU A 225 7.28 11.45 9.31
N ASP A 226 6.82 12.56 8.74
CA ASP A 226 5.77 12.68 7.72
C ASP A 226 6.31 12.95 6.31
N SER A 227 7.38 12.24 5.93
CA SER A 227 8.01 12.37 4.61
C SER A 227 7.01 12.19 3.46
N VAL A 228 7.13 12.99 2.39
CA VAL A 228 6.31 12.83 1.18
C VAL A 228 6.44 11.42 0.61
N GLY A 229 5.33 10.85 0.12
CA GLY A 229 5.27 9.46 -0.32
C GLY A 229 4.88 8.47 0.77
N SER A 230 4.53 8.96 1.97
CA SER A 230 4.13 8.07 3.08
C SER A 230 2.64 7.78 3.07
N PHE A 231 2.29 6.52 3.29
CA PHE A 231 0.93 6.11 3.67
C PHE A 231 0.95 5.51 5.07
N PHE A 232 0.27 6.18 6.00
CA PHE A 232 0.05 5.73 7.36
C PHE A 232 -1.37 5.16 7.44
N MET A 233 -1.50 3.86 7.20
CA MET A 233 -2.79 3.19 7.17
C MET A 233 -3.19 2.79 8.59
N VAL A 234 -4.39 3.19 9.00
CA VAL A 234 -4.83 3.19 10.40
C VAL A 234 -5.80 2.04 10.68
N ASN A 235 -6.89 1.93 9.93
CA ASN A 235 -7.90 0.87 10.09
C ASN A 235 -7.95 0.00 8.83
N GLY A 236 -7.09 -1.01 8.80
CA GLY A 236 -7.14 -2.09 7.83
C GLY A 236 -8.14 -3.15 8.27
N PHE A 237 -8.81 -3.75 7.32
CA PHE A 237 -9.75 -4.86 7.51
C PHE A 237 -9.67 -5.80 6.30
N GLN A 238 -10.30 -6.97 6.39
CA GLN A 238 -10.20 -8.00 5.35
C GLN A 238 -10.54 -7.49 3.93
N GLU A 239 -11.51 -6.58 3.80
CA GLU A 239 -12.01 -6.09 2.51
C GLU A 239 -11.52 -4.69 2.14
N GLY A 240 -10.66 -4.06 2.94
CA GLY A 240 -10.18 -2.72 2.62
C GLY A 240 -9.19 -2.11 3.60
N TYR A 241 -9.04 -0.79 3.48
CA TYR A 241 -8.19 0.00 4.34
C TYR A 241 -8.66 1.44 4.46
N LEU A 242 -8.36 2.04 5.61
CA LEU A 242 -8.65 3.43 5.93
C LEU A 242 -7.41 4.05 6.59
N GLY A 243 -6.98 5.22 6.13
CA GLY A 243 -5.86 5.95 6.73
C GLY A 243 -5.59 7.27 6.05
N PHE A 244 -4.35 7.75 6.13
CA PHE A 244 -3.97 9.04 5.53
C PHE A 244 -2.56 9.08 4.95
N GLN A 245 -2.38 9.93 3.94
CA GLN A 245 -1.21 10.00 3.09
C GLN A 245 -0.57 11.39 3.10
N VAL A 246 0.73 11.42 2.80
CA VAL A 246 1.46 12.63 2.39
C VAL A 246 1.75 12.52 0.90
N ASN A 247 0.94 13.19 0.08
CA ASN A 247 0.99 13.03 -1.39
C ASN A 247 1.99 13.99 -2.02
N SER A 248 2.14 15.19 -1.48
CA SER A 248 3.15 16.18 -1.85
C SER A 248 3.40 17.16 -0.70
N ASP A 249 4.28 18.13 -0.90
CA ASP A 249 4.50 19.23 0.06
C ASP A 249 3.23 20.06 0.33
N THR A 250 2.22 19.98 -0.55
CA THR A 250 0.99 20.80 -0.47
C THR A 250 -0.30 19.98 -0.49
N GLU A 251 -0.22 18.65 -0.62
CA GLU A 251 -1.39 17.78 -0.66
C GLU A 251 -1.24 16.60 0.29
N ARG A 252 -2.26 16.41 1.12
CA ARG A 252 -2.42 15.26 2.01
C ARG A 252 -3.85 14.75 1.90
N LYS A 253 -4.01 13.43 1.97
CA LYS A 253 -5.30 12.77 1.77
C LYS A 253 -5.68 11.92 2.97
N ILE A 254 -6.95 11.93 3.32
CA ILE A 254 -7.57 10.86 4.11
C ILE A 254 -8.21 9.91 3.10
N LEU A 255 -7.79 8.64 3.07
CA LEU A 255 -8.13 7.66 2.06
C LEU A 255 -8.88 6.47 2.67
N PHE A 256 -9.97 6.07 2.03
CA PHE A 256 -10.75 4.88 2.35
C PHE A 256 -10.94 4.05 1.07
N SER A 257 -10.48 2.80 1.08
CA SER A 257 -10.57 1.89 -0.06
C SER A 257 -11.25 0.60 0.33
N VAL A 258 -12.05 0.06 -0.57
CA VAL A 258 -12.69 -1.27 -0.46
C VAL A 258 -12.40 -2.05 -1.73
N TRP A 259 -11.91 -3.28 -1.61
CA TRP A 259 -11.67 -4.17 -2.76
C TRP A 259 -12.98 -4.76 -3.29
N SER A 260 -13.14 -4.73 -4.61
CA SER A 260 -14.15 -5.49 -5.37
C SER A 260 -13.64 -6.86 -5.80
N SER A 261 -12.37 -6.96 -6.20
CA SER A 261 -11.80 -8.17 -6.81
C SER A 261 -10.28 -8.26 -6.60
N ASP A 262 -9.74 -9.48 -6.69
CA ASP A 262 -8.29 -9.75 -6.73
C ASP A 262 -7.69 -9.50 -8.14
N LEU A 263 -8.48 -9.03 -9.10
CA LEU A 263 -7.98 -8.62 -10.42
C LEU A 263 -7.30 -7.26 -10.33
N ASP A 264 -6.13 -7.10 -10.95
CA ASP A 264 -5.38 -5.83 -10.94
C ASP A 264 -5.96 -4.75 -11.86
N SER A 265 -6.89 -5.12 -12.74
CA SER A 265 -7.50 -4.23 -13.73
C SER A 265 -8.94 -3.87 -13.34
N PRO A 266 -9.24 -2.65 -12.86
CA PRO A 266 -10.57 -2.30 -12.39
C PRO A 266 -11.63 -2.33 -13.51
N GLU A 267 -11.24 -2.04 -14.74
CA GLU A 267 -12.09 -2.11 -15.93
C GLU A 267 -12.53 -3.54 -16.29
N ARG A 268 -11.87 -4.56 -15.73
CA ARG A 268 -12.22 -5.97 -15.93
C ARG A 268 -13.19 -6.50 -14.87
N ILE A 269 -13.54 -5.71 -13.86
CA ILE A 269 -14.54 -6.09 -12.86
C ILE A 269 -15.93 -6.08 -13.51
N GLN A 270 -16.62 -7.22 -13.44
CA GLN A 270 -18.00 -7.34 -13.91
C GLN A 270 -18.91 -6.41 -13.10
N GLU A 271 -19.90 -5.80 -13.75
CA GLU A 271 -20.82 -4.83 -13.12
C GLU A 271 -21.41 -5.34 -11.80
N LYS A 272 -21.83 -6.62 -11.77
CA LYS A 272 -22.39 -7.26 -10.57
C LYS A 272 -21.42 -7.35 -9.38
N ASP A 273 -20.11 -7.34 -9.63
CA ASP A 273 -19.06 -7.47 -8.62
C ASP A 273 -18.51 -6.08 -8.19
N GLN A 274 -19.01 -5.00 -8.80
CA GLN A 274 -18.61 -3.64 -8.44
C GLN A 274 -19.25 -3.18 -7.13
N LEU A 275 -18.49 -2.41 -6.37
CA LEU A 275 -19.03 -1.73 -5.18
C LEU A 275 -20.03 -0.65 -5.60
N THR A 276 -21.13 -0.56 -4.87
CA THR A 276 -22.13 0.51 -5.02
C THR A 276 -21.88 1.58 -3.96
N LEU A 277 -21.87 2.86 -4.35
CA LEU A 277 -21.74 3.97 -3.41
C LEU A 277 -23.10 4.21 -2.73
N ASN A 278 -23.18 4.00 -1.41
CA ASN A 278 -24.38 4.35 -0.65
C ASN A 278 -24.47 5.88 -0.48
N CYS A 279 -23.36 6.50 -0.06
CA CYS A 279 -23.24 7.93 0.12
C CYS A 279 -21.78 8.36 0.27
N LYS A 280 -21.52 9.66 0.20
CA LYS A 280 -20.20 10.24 0.49
C LYS A 280 -20.32 11.55 1.27
N GLY A 281 -19.28 11.91 1.99
CA GLY A 281 -19.12 13.25 2.55
C GLY A 281 -19.09 14.32 1.46
N GLU A 282 -19.42 15.55 1.84
CA GLU A 282 -19.52 16.70 0.94
C GLU A 282 -18.23 16.87 0.10
N ASN A 283 -17.08 16.87 0.77
CA ASN A 283 -15.76 17.09 0.16
C ASN A 283 -15.04 15.81 -0.28
N THR A 284 -15.73 14.66 -0.26
CA THR A 284 -15.13 13.39 -0.65
C THR A 284 -15.10 13.23 -2.17
N LYS A 285 -13.95 12.87 -2.71
CA LYS A 285 -13.75 12.44 -4.10
C LYS A 285 -13.80 10.93 -4.19
N ILE A 286 -14.21 10.40 -5.34
CA ILE A 286 -14.43 8.96 -5.58
C ILE A 286 -13.66 8.55 -6.83
N GLU A 287 -12.90 7.46 -6.74
CA GLU A 287 -12.09 6.92 -7.83
C GLU A 287 -12.10 5.38 -7.80
N ASN A 288 -11.62 4.77 -8.88
CA ASN A 288 -11.26 3.35 -8.90
C ASN A 288 -9.78 3.19 -8.52
N PHE A 289 -9.40 2.03 -8.01
CA PHE A 289 -8.00 1.64 -7.88
C PHE A 289 -7.76 0.24 -8.48
N GLY A 290 -6.50 -0.05 -8.81
CA GLY A 290 -6.01 -1.27 -9.46
C GLY A 290 -4.59 -1.62 -9.02
N ASP A 291 -3.93 -2.53 -9.75
CA ASP A 291 -2.54 -2.99 -9.58
C ASP A 291 -2.22 -3.76 -8.28
N GLU A 292 -3.17 -3.83 -7.34
CA GLU A 292 -3.07 -4.55 -6.06
C GLU A 292 -4.38 -5.28 -5.72
N GLY A 293 -4.96 -5.93 -6.73
CA GLY A 293 -6.40 -6.08 -6.81
C GLY A 293 -7.07 -4.77 -7.22
N SER A 294 -8.40 -4.78 -7.31
CA SER A 294 -9.17 -3.63 -7.79
C SER A 294 -10.41 -3.37 -6.97
N GLY A 295 -10.81 -2.11 -6.89
CA GLY A 295 -11.97 -1.70 -6.12
C GLY A 295 -12.31 -0.22 -6.26
N LYS A 296 -12.97 0.31 -5.24
CA LYS A 296 -13.32 1.73 -5.14
C LYS A 296 -12.57 2.37 -3.99
N GLN A 297 -12.07 3.57 -4.25
CA GLN A 297 -11.50 4.43 -3.22
C GLN A 297 -12.29 5.73 -3.11
N SER A 298 -12.28 6.27 -1.90
CA SER A 298 -12.81 7.58 -1.58
C SER A 298 -11.79 8.34 -0.76
N TYR A 299 -11.61 9.63 -1.03
CA TYR A 299 -10.68 10.44 -0.26
C TYR A 299 -11.13 11.87 -0.07
N ILE A 300 -10.65 12.46 1.02
CA ILE A 300 -10.78 13.89 1.31
C ILE A 300 -9.37 14.48 1.26
N ASN A 301 -9.20 15.58 0.53
CA ASN A 301 -7.98 16.38 0.65
C ASN A 301 -8.06 17.12 1.99
N TYR A 302 -7.22 16.71 2.94
CA TYR A 302 -7.18 17.27 4.28
C TYR A 302 -5.73 17.41 4.71
N ASN A 303 -5.30 18.66 4.93
CA ASN A 303 -3.92 18.98 5.28
C ASN A 303 -3.65 18.70 6.77
N TRP A 304 -3.72 17.42 7.16
CA TRP A 304 -3.42 16.98 8.51
C TRP A 304 -1.98 17.34 8.91
N GLN A 305 -1.74 17.57 10.21
CA GLN A 305 -0.45 18.04 10.72
C GLN A 305 0.25 16.96 11.53
N ALA A 306 1.56 16.81 11.33
CA ALA A 306 2.38 15.97 12.20
C ALA A 306 2.39 16.52 13.64
N GLY A 307 2.45 15.63 14.63
CA GLY A 307 2.30 15.93 16.05
C GLY A 307 0.84 15.95 16.53
N THR A 308 -0.14 15.92 15.63
CA THR A 308 -1.56 15.85 15.97
C THR A 308 -2.06 14.40 15.96
N THR A 309 -2.83 14.03 16.98
CA THR A 309 -3.52 12.74 17.05
C THR A 309 -4.86 12.81 16.32
N TYR A 310 -5.01 12.03 15.26
CA TYR A 310 -6.25 11.90 14.50
C TYR A 310 -6.95 10.59 14.84
N LYS A 311 -8.29 10.59 14.76
CA LYS A 311 -9.10 9.41 15.10
C LYS A 311 -9.82 8.90 13.86
N PHE A 312 -9.87 7.58 13.75
CA PHE A 312 -10.47 6.89 12.63
C PHE A 312 -11.49 5.89 13.15
N LEU A 313 -12.64 5.87 12.49
CA LEU A 313 -13.73 4.94 12.81
C LEU A 313 -14.20 4.28 11.53
N LEU A 314 -14.24 2.96 11.55
CA LEU A 314 -14.75 2.13 10.47
C LEU A 314 -15.96 1.35 10.98
N LYS A 315 -17.00 1.27 10.17
CA LYS A 315 -18.15 0.38 10.37
C LYS A 315 -18.23 -0.65 9.24
N GLY A 316 -18.55 -1.89 9.57
CA GLY A 316 -18.90 -2.94 8.62
C GLY A 316 -20.13 -3.69 9.11
N GLU A 317 -21.21 -3.64 8.33
CA GLU A 317 -22.50 -4.18 8.73
C GLU A 317 -23.14 -4.97 7.57
N PRO A 318 -23.39 -6.29 7.75
CA PRO A 318 -24.19 -7.06 6.80
C PRO A 318 -25.60 -6.46 6.65
N ASP A 319 -26.12 -6.40 5.42
CA ASP A 319 -27.47 -5.85 5.17
C ASP A 319 -28.58 -6.92 5.26
N GLY A 320 -28.22 -8.18 5.50
CA GLY A 320 -29.14 -9.32 5.55
C GLY A 320 -29.73 -9.73 4.20
N MET A 321 -29.21 -9.16 3.11
CA MET A 321 -29.63 -9.40 1.72
C MET A 321 -28.45 -9.88 0.86
N GLY A 322 -27.42 -10.46 1.45
CA GLY A 322 -26.25 -10.94 0.73
C GLY A 322 -25.14 -9.90 0.52
N ASN A 323 -25.22 -8.71 1.13
CA ASN A 323 -24.21 -7.65 0.98
C ASN A 323 -23.73 -7.12 2.33
N THR A 324 -22.62 -6.37 2.30
CA THR A 324 -22.06 -5.71 3.48
C THR A 324 -21.80 -4.24 3.18
N ASP A 325 -22.27 -3.36 4.05
CA ASP A 325 -22.03 -1.92 3.97
C ASP A 325 -20.80 -1.56 4.84
N TYR A 326 -19.82 -0.91 4.22
CA TYR A 326 -18.63 -0.37 4.88
C TYR A 326 -18.70 1.14 4.92
N THR A 327 -18.58 1.74 6.09
CA THR A 327 -18.65 3.20 6.28
C THR A 327 -17.45 3.69 7.06
N ALA A 328 -16.80 4.76 6.59
CA ALA A 328 -15.61 5.31 7.22
C ALA A 328 -15.79 6.76 7.64
N TRP A 329 -15.30 7.08 8.83
CA TRP A 329 -15.24 8.44 9.37
C TRP A 329 -13.82 8.78 9.82
N PHE A 330 -13.53 10.07 9.76
CA PHE A 330 -12.30 10.69 10.20
C PHE A 330 -12.61 11.83 11.16
N PHE A 331 -11.89 11.89 12.27
CA PHE A 331 -12.02 12.96 13.25
C PHE A 331 -10.77 13.81 13.26
N ALA A 332 -10.97 15.12 13.12
CA ALA A 332 -9.93 16.12 13.27
C ALA A 332 -10.11 16.89 14.58
N PRO A 333 -9.14 16.85 15.52
CA PRO A 333 -9.26 17.59 16.79
C PRO A 333 -9.32 19.12 16.59
N GLU A 334 -8.74 19.65 15.52
CA GLU A 334 -8.75 21.08 15.19
C GLU A 334 -10.16 21.61 14.85
N THR A 335 -11.05 20.75 14.35
CA THR A 335 -12.46 21.09 14.13
C THR A 335 -13.39 20.47 15.17
N ASN A 336 -12.88 19.53 15.98
CA ASN A 336 -13.63 18.75 16.95
C ASN A 336 -14.88 18.08 16.34
N GLN A 337 -14.74 17.56 15.12
CA GLN A 337 -15.85 17.00 14.36
C GLN A 337 -15.46 15.70 13.67
N TRP A 338 -16.36 14.72 13.74
CA TRP A 338 -16.34 13.57 12.85
C TRP A 338 -16.78 14.02 11.46
N THR A 339 -16.07 13.57 10.43
CA THR A 339 -16.38 13.78 9.02
C THR A 339 -16.59 12.43 8.36
N LEU A 340 -17.74 12.27 7.69
CA LEU A 340 -18.00 11.10 6.85
C LEU A 340 -17.09 11.14 5.62
N ILE A 341 -16.36 10.06 5.36
CA ILE A 341 -15.63 9.89 4.10
C ILE A 341 -16.60 9.34 3.07
N SER A 342 -16.99 8.08 3.19
CA SER A 342 -18.05 7.48 2.37
C SER A 342 -18.63 6.21 3.00
N SER A 343 -19.72 5.73 2.42
CA SER A 343 -20.22 4.38 2.62
C SER A 343 -20.31 3.61 1.29
N TRP A 344 -19.72 2.43 1.26
CA TRP A 344 -19.69 1.51 0.12
C TRP A 344 -20.47 0.24 0.45
N LYS A 345 -21.32 -0.22 -0.47
CA LYS A 345 -21.96 -1.53 -0.42
C LYS A 345 -21.17 -2.52 -1.26
N LYS A 346 -20.70 -3.59 -0.64
CA LYS A 346 -20.01 -4.70 -1.30
C LYS A 346 -20.97 -5.86 -1.53
N PRO A 347 -21.21 -6.26 -2.79
CA PRO A 347 -22.14 -7.35 -3.09
C PRO A 347 -21.55 -8.73 -2.76
N TYR A 348 -22.42 -9.73 -2.62
CA TYR A 348 -22.08 -11.15 -2.48
C TYR A 348 -21.21 -11.50 -1.26
N ILE A 349 -21.37 -10.76 -0.18
CA ILE A 349 -20.69 -11.01 1.09
C ILE A 349 -21.55 -10.52 2.26
N GLU A 350 -21.74 -11.37 3.27
CA GLU A 350 -22.38 -11.01 4.55
C GLU A 350 -21.38 -11.23 5.66
N THR A 351 -20.60 -10.20 5.97
CA THR A 351 -19.54 -10.30 6.97
C THR A 351 -19.51 -9.09 7.89
N HIS A 352 -19.15 -9.34 9.14
CA HIS A 352 -18.72 -8.29 10.05
C HIS A 352 -17.23 -7.98 9.84
N LEU A 353 -16.78 -6.87 10.42
CA LEU A 353 -15.38 -6.48 10.35
C LEU A 353 -14.47 -7.54 10.99
N ASN A 354 -13.36 -7.84 10.33
CA ASN A 354 -12.33 -8.73 10.85
C ASN A 354 -10.96 -8.42 10.22
N SER A 355 -9.94 -9.19 10.61
CA SER A 355 -8.56 -9.09 10.11
C SER A 355 -8.00 -7.67 10.25
N PHE A 356 -7.97 -7.15 11.48
CA PHE A 356 -7.56 -5.77 11.73
C PHE A 356 -6.05 -5.59 11.60
N TYR A 357 -5.64 -4.53 10.89
CA TYR A 357 -4.22 -4.19 10.76
C TYR A 357 -3.99 -2.68 10.59
N SER A 358 -2.74 -2.25 10.78
CA SER A 358 -2.21 -0.93 10.41
C SER A 358 -0.90 -1.13 9.64
N PHE A 359 -0.50 -0.16 8.83
CA PHE A 359 0.82 -0.21 8.18
C PHE A 359 1.41 1.18 7.96
N VAL A 360 2.73 1.20 7.76
CA VAL A 360 3.49 2.36 7.30
C VAL A 360 4.24 1.96 6.03
N GLU A 361 3.96 2.68 4.95
CA GLU A 361 4.46 2.39 3.61
C GLU A 361 5.06 3.65 2.98
N ASN A 362 6.06 3.45 2.12
CA ASN A 362 6.50 4.44 1.15
C ASN A 362 6.02 4.04 -0.25
N PHE A 363 5.30 4.94 -0.94
CA PHE A 363 4.87 4.75 -2.33
C PHE A 363 5.71 5.54 -3.35
N LEU A 364 6.73 6.30 -2.92
CA LEU A 364 7.64 7.03 -3.80
C LEU A 364 9.09 6.52 -3.69
N PRO A 365 9.63 5.83 -4.71
CA PRO A 365 10.97 5.25 -4.65
C PRO A 365 12.08 6.30 -4.47
N GLU A 366 11.87 7.56 -4.86
CA GLU A 366 12.82 8.65 -4.65
C GLU A 366 13.03 8.98 -3.17
N ASN A 367 12.05 8.66 -2.32
CA ASN A 367 12.01 9.04 -0.91
C ASN A 367 12.30 7.89 0.06
N GLY A 368 12.77 6.73 -0.43
CA GLY A 368 13.11 5.59 0.43
C GLY A 368 14.30 5.81 1.36
N HIS A 369 15.10 6.84 1.10
CA HIS A 369 16.18 7.31 1.98
C HIS A 369 15.70 8.16 3.16
N LEU A 370 14.41 8.53 3.18
CA LEU A 370 13.80 9.28 4.26
C LEU A 370 13.11 8.30 5.22
N GLY A 371 13.23 8.60 6.51
CA GLY A 371 12.49 7.91 7.57
C GLY A 371 11.03 8.37 7.59
N ARG A 372 10.17 7.46 8.08
CA ARG A 372 8.78 7.75 8.43
C ARG A 372 8.35 6.86 9.58
N LYS A 373 7.50 7.38 10.46
CA LYS A 373 7.05 6.71 11.68
C LYS A 373 5.62 7.13 12.01
N ALA A 374 4.82 6.19 12.51
CA ALA A 374 3.53 6.48 13.12
C ALA A 374 3.36 5.73 14.43
N GLU A 375 2.62 6.34 15.35
CA GLU A 375 2.18 5.75 16.62
C GLU A 375 0.67 5.52 16.57
N PHE A 376 0.25 4.28 16.84
CA PHE A 376 -1.14 3.83 16.83
C PHE A 376 -1.57 3.55 18.27
N SER A 377 -2.58 4.26 18.76
CA SER A 377 -3.02 4.18 20.15
C SER A 377 -4.54 3.97 20.27
N ASN A 378 -4.96 3.53 21.46
CA ASN A 378 -6.36 3.45 21.85
C ASN A 378 -7.24 2.66 20.86
N GLN A 379 -6.80 1.46 20.45
CA GLN A 379 -7.60 0.61 19.55
C GLN A 379 -8.80 0.02 20.28
N TRP A 380 -9.98 0.15 19.69
CA TRP A 380 -11.22 -0.40 20.24
C TRP A 380 -12.10 -1.00 19.15
N ILE A 381 -12.84 -2.03 19.50
CA ILE A 381 -13.91 -2.57 18.66
C ILE A 381 -15.25 -2.43 19.36
N ARG A 382 -16.33 -2.34 18.59
CA ARG A 382 -17.70 -2.50 19.11
C ARG A 382 -18.36 -3.69 18.44
N THR A 383 -18.80 -4.65 19.23
CA THR A 383 -19.53 -5.82 18.71
C THR A 383 -20.89 -5.41 18.14
N ASN A 384 -21.50 -6.27 17.34
CA ASN A 384 -22.86 -6.13 16.84
C ASN A 384 -23.93 -6.12 17.96
N GLN A 385 -23.58 -6.64 19.14
CA GLN A 385 -24.38 -6.54 20.37
C GLN A 385 -24.19 -5.20 21.10
N GLY A 386 -23.26 -4.37 20.62
CA GLY A 386 -23.01 -3.03 21.13
C GLY A 386 -22.01 -2.93 22.29
N ILE A 387 -21.21 -3.97 22.51
CA ILE A 387 -20.19 -4.02 23.57
C ILE A 387 -18.87 -3.48 23.03
N TRP A 388 -18.29 -2.50 23.72
CA TRP A 388 -16.94 -2.00 23.42
C TRP A 388 -15.88 -2.90 24.08
N LEU A 389 -14.87 -3.31 23.33
CA LEU A 389 -13.73 -4.09 23.82
C LEU A 389 -12.42 -3.48 23.33
N PRO A 390 -11.41 -3.31 24.22
CA PRO A 390 -10.11 -2.79 23.82
C PRO A 390 -9.29 -3.85 23.10
N ILE A 391 -8.56 -3.44 22.06
CA ILE A 391 -7.51 -4.25 21.46
C ILE A 391 -6.20 -3.91 22.18
N THR A 392 -5.51 -4.92 22.69
CA THR A 392 -4.30 -4.73 23.50
C THR A 392 -3.08 -5.49 23.00
N PHE A 393 -3.24 -6.31 21.96
CA PHE A 393 -2.17 -7.09 21.35
C PHE A 393 -2.07 -6.81 19.85
N ALA A 394 -0.84 -6.70 19.37
CA ALA A 394 -0.54 -6.50 17.96
C ALA A 394 0.71 -7.29 17.56
N LYS A 395 0.61 -8.04 16.47
CA LYS A 395 1.72 -8.81 15.90
C LYS A 395 2.39 -7.99 14.79
N PHE A 396 3.69 -7.79 14.88
CA PHE A 396 4.49 -7.08 13.89
C PHE A 396 4.81 -7.98 12.69
N THR A 397 4.67 -7.45 11.47
CA THR A 397 5.07 -8.10 10.22
C THR A 397 5.73 -7.11 9.28
N VAL A 398 6.37 -7.63 8.24
CA VAL A 398 7.07 -6.88 7.19
C VAL A 398 6.77 -7.50 5.82
N ASP A 399 7.00 -6.73 4.75
CA ASP A 399 6.82 -7.21 3.38
C ASP A 399 8.00 -8.02 2.83
N GLU A 400 7.88 -8.45 1.57
CA GLU A 400 8.87 -9.26 0.86
C GLU A 400 10.21 -8.53 0.64
N THR A 401 10.21 -7.20 0.55
CA THR A 401 11.44 -6.40 0.45
C THR A 401 12.34 -6.65 1.66
N PHE A 402 11.72 -6.79 2.85
CA PHE A 402 12.44 -7.13 4.07
C PHE A 402 12.91 -8.57 4.09
N THR A 403 12.01 -9.52 3.86
CA THR A 403 12.31 -10.94 4.03
C THR A 403 13.28 -11.48 2.98
N ASN A 404 13.34 -10.85 1.80
CA ASN A 404 14.33 -11.15 0.77
C ASN A 404 15.71 -10.52 1.02
N ASN A 405 15.88 -9.73 2.08
CA ASN A 405 17.11 -8.97 2.39
C ASN A 405 17.51 -7.99 1.29
N GLU A 406 16.54 -7.37 0.61
CA GLU A 406 16.82 -6.23 -0.27
C GLU A 406 17.10 -4.98 0.58
N ARG A 407 16.31 -4.81 1.65
CA ARG A 407 16.37 -3.74 2.65
C ARG A 407 15.86 -4.28 3.99
N VAL A 408 16.38 -3.83 5.13
CA VAL A 408 15.97 -4.34 6.47
C VAL A 408 15.73 -3.22 7.48
N ASP A 409 15.37 -2.03 7.00
CA ASP A 409 15.04 -0.86 7.81
C ASP A 409 13.53 -0.66 7.93
N ALA A 410 12.87 -1.65 8.53
CA ALA A 410 11.49 -1.60 9.01
C ALA A 410 11.41 -2.21 10.41
N ILE A 411 10.68 -1.57 11.32
CA ILE A 411 10.57 -1.99 12.72
C ILE A 411 9.20 -1.60 13.30
N GLY A 412 8.74 -2.37 14.27
CA GLY A 412 7.58 -2.05 15.09
C GLY A 412 7.89 -2.20 16.58
N GLY A 413 6.99 -1.70 17.44
CA GLY A 413 7.16 -1.85 18.89
C GLY A 413 6.10 -1.12 19.70
N VAL A 414 6.40 -0.92 20.98
CA VAL A 414 5.58 -0.13 21.91
C VAL A 414 6.34 1.13 22.30
N SER A 415 5.72 2.29 22.15
CA SER A 415 6.29 3.59 22.54
C SER A 415 6.13 3.83 24.05
N PRO A 416 6.92 4.74 24.65
CA PRO A 416 6.76 5.13 26.05
C PRO A 416 5.37 5.66 26.41
N ASN A 417 4.58 6.10 25.43
CA ASN A 417 3.22 6.61 25.60
C ASN A 417 2.15 5.52 25.57
N ASN A 418 2.52 4.25 25.72
CA ASN A 418 1.61 3.10 25.66
C ASN A 418 0.86 2.99 24.31
N ALA A 419 1.54 3.32 23.22
CA ALA A 419 1.05 3.18 21.85
C ALA A 419 1.89 2.14 21.10
N PHE A 420 1.29 1.40 20.17
CA PHE A 420 2.09 0.67 19.19
C PHE A 420 2.75 1.66 18.23
N TYR A 421 3.89 1.34 17.66
CA TYR A 421 4.48 2.15 16.59
C TYR A 421 5.01 1.28 15.45
N LEU A 422 5.12 1.90 14.28
CA LEU A 422 5.82 1.38 13.12
C LEU A 422 6.74 2.46 12.58
N ARG A 423 7.92 2.06 12.09
CA ARG A 423 8.89 2.94 11.43
C ARG A 423 9.53 2.18 10.26
N ASN A 424 9.67 2.85 9.12
CA ASN A 424 10.44 2.30 8.00
C ASN A 424 11.19 3.38 7.21
N GLY A 425 12.13 2.93 6.38
CA GLY A 425 12.99 3.80 5.58
C GLY A 425 14.05 4.53 6.40
N GLY A 426 14.93 5.26 5.72
CA GLY A 426 15.99 6.03 6.37
C GLY A 426 17.25 5.24 6.75
N PHE A 427 17.34 3.95 6.40
CA PHE A 427 18.54 3.13 6.55
C PHE A 427 19.07 3.05 7.99
N PHE A 428 18.16 2.95 8.96
CA PHE A 428 18.51 2.79 10.38
C PHE A 428 18.96 1.35 10.68
N ASN A 429 19.60 1.14 11.84
CA ASN A 429 20.26 -0.13 12.17
C ASN A 429 19.54 -0.97 13.22
N GLU A 430 18.64 -0.35 13.97
CA GLU A 430 17.75 -0.99 14.92
C GLU A 430 16.94 -2.09 14.21
N SER A 431 16.69 -3.19 14.93
CA SER A 431 15.99 -4.35 14.38
C SER A 431 15.01 -4.90 15.39
N GLU A 432 13.90 -5.42 14.88
CA GLU A 432 12.97 -6.27 15.61
C GLU A 432 12.69 -7.50 14.77
N ASN A 433 12.45 -8.64 15.41
CA ASN A 433 12.07 -9.85 14.71
C ASN A 433 10.63 -9.72 14.18
N PRO A 434 10.37 -9.97 12.89
CA PRO A 434 9.02 -10.19 12.40
C PRO A 434 8.31 -11.29 13.19
N GLU A 435 6.98 -11.21 13.26
CA GLU A 435 6.10 -12.04 14.08
C GLU A 435 6.17 -11.76 15.60
N THR A 436 6.93 -10.76 16.05
CA THR A 436 6.92 -10.34 17.46
C THR A 436 5.54 -9.85 17.86
N LEU A 437 5.02 -10.42 18.96
CA LEU A 437 3.75 -10.01 19.57
C LEU A 437 4.03 -8.92 20.61
N PHE A 438 3.43 -7.76 20.41
CA PHE A 438 3.46 -6.65 21.34
C PHE A 438 2.18 -6.55 22.13
N SER A 439 2.27 -5.99 23.33
CA SER A 439 1.13 -5.68 24.18
C SER A 439 1.20 -4.25 24.71
N VAL A 440 0.05 -3.58 24.79
CA VAL A 440 -0.10 -2.31 25.51
C VAL A 440 -0.93 -2.51 26.78
N THR A 441 -0.80 -1.58 27.72
CA THR A 441 -1.66 -1.53 28.91
C THR A 441 -3.11 -1.34 28.47
N THR A 442 -4.01 -2.14 29.03
CA THR A 442 -5.45 -2.09 28.71
C THR A 442 -6.04 -0.72 29.03
N PRO A 443 -6.59 0.00 28.04
CA PRO A 443 -7.31 1.24 28.30
C PRO A 443 -8.55 0.97 29.18
N THR A 444 -8.79 1.87 30.14
CA THR A 444 -9.89 1.70 31.12
C THR A 444 -11.23 2.23 30.64
N GLU A 445 -11.23 3.10 29.63
CA GLU A 445 -12.42 3.77 29.11
C GLU A 445 -12.49 3.59 27.59
N SER A 446 -13.67 3.24 27.10
CA SER A 446 -13.96 3.21 25.67
C SER A 446 -13.92 4.63 25.10
N PRO A 447 -13.74 4.79 23.78
CA PRO A 447 -13.80 6.08 23.12
C PRO A 447 -15.15 6.75 23.40
N ASP A 448 -15.13 8.02 23.80
CA ASP A 448 -16.33 8.84 23.96
C ASP A 448 -16.86 9.25 22.59
N ILE A 449 -17.72 8.40 22.03
CA ILE A 449 -18.34 8.60 20.72
C ILE A 449 -19.85 8.35 20.87
N ASN A 450 -20.64 9.39 20.70
CA ASN A 450 -22.06 9.23 20.45
C ASN A 450 -22.27 8.80 18.98
N LEU A 451 -22.53 7.52 18.76
CA LEU A 451 -22.71 6.95 17.41
C LEU A 451 -23.91 7.54 16.66
N ASP A 452 -24.91 8.06 17.40
CA ASP A 452 -26.10 8.68 16.81
C ASP A 452 -25.81 10.09 16.26
N ASP A 453 -24.72 10.72 16.72
CA ASP A 453 -24.29 12.06 16.26
C ASP A 453 -23.33 12.00 15.06
N LEU A 454 -22.89 10.80 14.66
CA LEU A 454 -22.00 10.66 13.51
C LEU A 454 -22.70 11.17 12.25
N PRO A 455 -22.00 11.92 11.37
CA PRO A 455 -22.56 12.27 10.08
C PRO A 455 -22.86 11.00 9.30
N ILE A 456 -24.13 10.67 9.16
CA ILE A 456 -24.58 9.51 8.41
C ILE A 456 -24.73 9.87 6.95
N CYS A 457 -25.06 8.86 6.14
CA CYS A 457 -25.63 9.08 4.81
C CYS A 457 -26.88 9.97 4.93
N ASN A 458 -26.71 11.28 4.90
CA ASN A 458 -27.78 12.18 4.52
C ASN A 458 -28.00 11.90 3.04
N THR A 459 -28.87 10.96 2.72
CA THR A 459 -29.55 10.98 1.44
C THR A 459 -30.33 12.29 1.40
N VAL A 460 -29.68 13.37 0.99
CA VAL A 460 -30.33 14.34 0.13
C VAL A 460 -30.52 13.62 -1.20
N VAL A 461 -31.44 12.66 -1.23
CA VAL A 461 -32.46 12.77 -2.26
C VAL A 461 -33.06 14.13 -1.94
N ALA A 462 -33.18 15.01 -2.92
CA ALA A 462 -34.18 16.07 -2.81
C ALA A 462 -35.53 15.35 -2.64
N ARG A 463 -35.83 14.88 -1.42
CA ARG A 463 -37.17 14.58 -1.00
C ARG A 463 -37.76 15.96 -0.86
N SER A 464 -38.45 16.38 -1.92
CA SER A 464 -39.72 17.08 -1.72
C SER A 464 -40.36 16.50 -0.45
N PRO A 465 -40.84 17.35 0.48
CA PRO A 465 -41.23 16.96 1.83
C PRO A 465 -41.94 15.61 1.81
N ILE A 466 -41.40 14.63 2.56
CA ILE A 466 -41.84 13.23 2.56
C ILE A 466 -43.37 13.19 2.53
N GLN A 467 -43.92 12.82 1.37
CA GLN A 467 -45.29 12.35 1.32
C GLN A 467 -45.22 10.92 1.87
N GLU A 468 -45.53 10.76 3.14
CA GLU A 468 -45.47 9.48 3.84
C GLU A 468 -46.34 8.46 3.08
N ILE A 469 -45.71 7.41 2.52
CA ILE A 469 -46.46 6.41 1.76
C ILE A 469 -47.21 5.52 2.75
N LYS A 470 -48.54 5.48 2.61
CA LYS A 470 -49.45 4.71 3.49
C LYS A 470 -50.38 3.85 2.68
N LEU A 471 -50.79 2.73 3.28
CA LEU A 471 -51.87 1.89 2.75
C LEU A 471 -53.18 2.29 3.41
N TYR A 472 -54.20 2.62 2.62
CA TYR A 472 -55.54 2.93 3.10
C TYR A 472 -56.63 2.33 2.20
N PRO A 473 -57.68 1.72 2.75
CA PRO A 473 -57.82 1.33 4.15
C PRO A 473 -56.83 0.21 4.51
N ASN A 474 -56.44 0.14 5.78
CA ASN A 474 -55.65 -0.96 6.33
C ASN A 474 -56.02 -1.11 7.81
N PRO A 475 -56.80 -2.16 8.21
CA PRO A 475 -57.19 -3.33 7.41
C PRO A 475 -58.13 -3.04 6.23
N SER A 476 -58.23 -3.96 5.26
CA SER A 476 -59.13 -3.85 4.09
C SER A 476 -59.69 -5.19 3.61
N ASP A 477 -60.85 -5.16 2.94
CA ASP A 477 -61.50 -6.34 2.37
C ASP A 477 -61.36 -6.48 0.85
N HIS A 478 -61.23 -5.38 0.11
CA HIS A 478 -61.42 -5.42 -1.36
C HIS A 478 -60.30 -4.72 -2.13
N PHE A 479 -59.76 -3.63 -1.61
CA PHE A 479 -58.69 -2.87 -2.25
C PHE A 479 -57.79 -2.17 -1.23
N ILE A 480 -56.55 -1.90 -1.59
CA ILE A 480 -55.66 -0.99 -0.86
C ILE A 480 -55.24 0.13 -1.78
N LYS A 481 -55.35 1.37 -1.30
CA LYS A 481 -54.82 2.56 -1.96
C LYS A 481 -53.46 2.89 -1.39
N ILE A 482 -52.49 3.12 -2.27
CA ILE A 482 -51.15 3.57 -1.89
C ILE A 482 -51.17 5.10 -1.92
N GLN A 483 -51.36 5.70 -0.75
CA GLN A 483 -51.30 7.15 -0.56
C GLN A 483 -49.84 7.59 -0.53
N GLY A 484 -49.55 8.82 -0.98
CA GLY A 484 -48.19 9.37 -0.97
C GLY A 484 -47.29 8.90 -2.11
N LEU A 485 -47.81 8.03 -2.99
CA LEU A 485 -47.16 7.64 -4.23
C LEU A 485 -47.46 8.68 -5.32
N GLY A 486 -46.47 9.06 -6.11
CA GLY A 486 -46.63 10.02 -7.21
C GLY A 486 -47.53 9.49 -8.33
N ASN A 487 -47.69 10.27 -9.41
CA ASN A 487 -48.50 9.90 -10.58
C ASN A 487 -47.78 8.91 -11.52
N GLU A 488 -46.66 8.33 -11.08
CA GLU A 488 -45.89 7.37 -11.86
C GLU A 488 -46.47 5.95 -11.67
N ILE A 489 -46.35 5.13 -12.73
CA ILE A 489 -46.72 3.72 -12.66
C ILE A 489 -45.59 2.96 -11.94
N HIS A 490 -45.92 2.35 -10.82
CA HIS A 490 -44.99 1.54 -10.02
C HIS A 490 -45.33 0.07 -10.13
N GLN A 491 -44.32 -0.80 -10.16
CA GLN A 491 -44.56 -2.24 -10.06
C GLN A 491 -44.72 -2.63 -8.59
N TYR A 492 -45.54 -3.64 -8.31
CA TYR A 492 -45.71 -4.15 -6.96
C TYR A 492 -45.72 -5.68 -6.91
N LYS A 493 -45.31 -6.22 -5.77
CA LYS A 493 -45.47 -7.62 -5.39
C LYS A 493 -46.07 -7.70 -3.99
N ILE A 494 -47.11 -8.52 -3.83
CA ILE A 494 -47.68 -8.87 -2.52
C ILE A 494 -47.15 -10.24 -2.14
N LEU A 495 -46.55 -10.31 -0.96
CA LEU A 495 -45.95 -11.50 -0.38
C LEU A 495 -46.84 -12.03 0.76
N SER A 496 -46.90 -13.36 0.89
CA SER A 496 -47.51 -14.02 2.06
C SER A 496 -46.79 -13.63 3.37
N MET A 497 -47.41 -13.93 4.52
CA MET A 497 -46.91 -13.57 5.86
C MET A 497 -45.43 -13.96 6.11
N ASN A 498 -44.98 -15.06 5.49
CA ASN A 498 -43.63 -15.61 5.62
C ASN A 498 -42.63 -14.97 4.65
N GLN A 499 -43.07 -14.05 3.79
CA GLN A 499 -42.32 -13.41 2.70
C GLN A 499 -41.74 -14.35 1.62
N THR A 500 -42.10 -15.65 1.66
CA THR A 500 -41.53 -16.68 0.78
C THR A 500 -42.27 -16.86 -0.54
N LYS A 501 -43.51 -16.35 -0.67
CA LYS A 501 -44.34 -16.56 -1.87
C LYS A 501 -45.00 -15.26 -2.32
N VAL A 502 -44.81 -14.91 -3.59
CA VAL A 502 -45.60 -13.87 -4.27
C VAL A 502 -47.01 -14.41 -4.50
N VAL A 503 -48.00 -13.74 -3.92
CA VAL A 503 -49.42 -14.11 -4.01
C VAL A 503 -50.20 -13.22 -4.97
N LEU A 504 -49.70 -12.01 -5.24
CA LEU A 504 -50.24 -11.10 -6.24
C LEU A 504 -49.10 -10.19 -6.74
N SER A 505 -49.12 -9.80 -8.00
CA SER A 505 -48.19 -8.81 -8.56
C SER A 505 -48.83 -8.06 -9.71
N GLY A 506 -48.41 -6.83 -9.92
CA GLY A 506 -48.92 -6.00 -11.01
C GLY A 506 -48.26 -4.63 -11.02
N ALA A 507 -48.90 -3.70 -11.72
CA ALA A 507 -48.53 -2.29 -11.74
C ALA A 507 -49.63 -1.47 -11.08
N THR A 508 -49.27 -0.36 -10.42
CA THR A 508 -50.25 0.60 -9.91
C THR A 508 -51.02 1.22 -11.07
N ASP A 509 -52.31 1.44 -10.87
CA ASP A 509 -53.13 2.21 -11.81
C ASP A 509 -52.93 3.72 -11.56
N GLY A 510 -53.54 4.56 -12.40
CA GLY A 510 -53.49 6.02 -12.22
C GLY A 510 -54.11 6.53 -10.91
N ASN A 511 -54.77 5.66 -10.13
CA ASN A 511 -55.35 5.96 -8.82
C ASN A 511 -54.56 5.35 -7.66
N ASN A 512 -53.47 4.62 -7.95
CA ASN A 512 -52.68 3.83 -7.01
C ASN A 512 -53.51 2.87 -6.16
N GLU A 513 -54.56 2.28 -6.75
CA GLU A 513 -55.43 1.30 -6.10
C GLU A 513 -55.11 -0.12 -6.56
N ILE A 514 -55.04 -1.04 -5.60
CA ILE A 514 -54.73 -2.45 -5.84
C ILE A 514 -55.89 -3.28 -5.32
N ASN A 515 -56.51 -4.06 -6.21
CA ASN A 515 -57.55 -5.00 -5.83
C ASN A 515 -56.93 -6.19 -5.09
N ILE A 516 -57.42 -6.46 -3.88
CA ILE A 516 -56.98 -7.56 -3.00
C ILE A 516 -58.11 -8.53 -2.67
N SER A 517 -59.24 -8.44 -3.40
CA SER A 517 -60.44 -9.22 -3.10
C SER A 517 -60.21 -10.74 -3.20
N GLU A 518 -59.27 -11.17 -4.03
CA GLU A 518 -58.92 -12.59 -4.22
C GLU A 518 -57.95 -13.13 -3.16
N LEU A 519 -57.38 -12.26 -2.30
CA LEU A 519 -56.53 -12.70 -1.21
C LEU A 519 -57.38 -13.29 -0.09
N THR A 520 -56.90 -14.39 0.51
CA THR A 520 -57.49 -14.95 1.73
C THR A 520 -57.27 -14.02 2.92
N LYS A 521 -58.07 -14.16 3.98
CA LYS A 521 -57.87 -13.40 5.22
C LYS A 521 -56.46 -13.63 5.79
N GLY A 522 -55.75 -12.57 6.16
CA GLY A 522 -54.38 -12.68 6.67
C GLY A 522 -53.55 -11.41 6.59
N ILE A 523 -52.28 -11.53 6.99
CA ILE A 523 -51.30 -10.44 6.93
C ILE A 523 -50.41 -10.63 5.71
N TYR A 524 -50.23 -9.57 4.95
CA TYR A 524 -49.44 -9.54 3.73
C TYR A 524 -48.43 -8.40 3.76
N THR A 525 -47.37 -8.53 2.97
CA THR A 525 -46.42 -7.45 2.73
C THR A 525 -46.48 -7.06 1.26
N ILE A 526 -46.80 -5.81 0.95
CA ILE A 526 -46.65 -5.26 -0.40
C ILE A 526 -45.28 -4.60 -0.52
N VAL A 527 -44.57 -4.92 -1.60
CA VAL A 527 -43.28 -4.35 -1.97
C VAL A 527 -43.45 -3.57 -3.26
N LEU A 528 -43.03 -2.31 -3.27
CA LEU A 528 -43.11 -1.39 -4.41
C LEU A 528 -41.77 -1.27 -5.10
N TYR A 529 -41.78 -1.15 -6.41
CA TYR A 529 -40.60 -1.02 -7.25
C TYR A 529 -40.73 0.18 -8.20
N ASP A 530 -39.60 0.82 -8.47
CA ASP A 530 -39.50 1.87 -9.49
C ASP A 530 -39.37 1.27 -10.89
N GLN A 531 -39.26 2.14 -11.90
CA GLN A 531 -39.12 1.73 -13.30
C GLN A 531 -37.80 0.98 -13.58
N ASN A 532 -36.81 1.11 -12.71
CA ASN A 532 -35.53 0.40 -12.77
C ASN A 532 -35.55 -0.91 -11.97
N ASN A 533 -36.72 -1.34 -11.50
CA ASN A 533 -36.92 -2.53 -10.68
C ASN A 533 -36.19 -2.46 -9.31
N THR A 534 -35.93 -1.24 -8.83
CA THR A 534 -35.35 -0.96 -7.51
C THR A 534 -36.47 -0.89 -6.48
N ASN A 535 -36.28 -1.50 -5.30
CA ASN A 535 -37.26 -1.46 -4.22
C ASN A 535 -37.42 -0.04 -3.68
N ILE A 536 -38.64 0.48 -3.70
CA ILE A 536 -39.00 1.79 -3.16
C ILE A 536 -39.39 1.67 -1.68
N GLN A 537 -40.30 0.74 -1.36
CA GLN A 537 -40.84 0.57 -0.01
C GLN A 537 -41.53 -0.78 0.18
N ALA A 538 -41.51 -1.30 1.41
CA ALA A 538 -42.31 -2.43 1.84
C ALA A 538 -43.28 -2.04 2.96
N LEU A 539 -44.56 -2.38 2.82
CA LEU A 539 -45.63 -2.03 3.76
C LEU A 539 -46.45 -3.28 4.11
N LYS A 540 -46.87 -3.40 5.36
CA LYS A 540 -47.74 -4.50 5.82
C LYS A 540 -49.20 -4.07 5.78
N PHE A 541 -50.08 -4.96 5.33
CA PHE A 541 -51.52 -4.77 5.48
C PHE A 541 -52.23 -6.04 5.94
N ILE A 542 -53.41 -5.83 6.51
CA ILE A 542 -54.31 -6.88 6.97
C ILE A 542 -55.46 -6.99 5.97
N LYS A 543 -55.59 -8.14 5.33
CA LYS A 543 -56.79 -8.55 4.58
C LYS A 543 -57.78 -9.14 5.57
N ASN A 544 -58.91 -8.46 5.75
CA ASN A 544 -59.99 -8.90 6.65
C ASN A 544 -60.82 -10.03 6.07
#